data_AF-A0A933IUH0-F1
#
_entry.id   AF-A0A933IUH0-F1
#
_cell.length_a   1.000
_cell.length_b   1.000
_cell.length_c   1.000
_cell.angle_alpha   90.00
_cell.angle_beta   90.00
_cell.angle_gamma   90.00
#
_symmetry.space_group_name_H-M   'P 1'
#
loop_
_entity.id
_entity.type
_entity.pdbx_description
1 polymer ?
#
loop_
_entity_poly.entity_id
_entity_poly.type
_entity_poly.pdbx_seq_one_letter_code
_entity_poly.pdbx_strand_id
1 'polypeptide(L)'
;MFLRFVYTLIRGVRASKSWFFVRLTGPGRLVAGGILASALVGLDTKQTLAYEAFTFLSSVFLISLLWTTWSAPRALAHRVLPRFGTVGEPLEYRVLLRSETPKVQKNVQVFEKPQYWNPGSGRTAFESNLTGHAGGFGPSGSPHRGPRRMTLKYPMFAARIKDVPHLNPEDEQEVLMEILPLRRGRLWLETLIISATDPFGLCRSIKKIAMPQSVLILPKRYTVAEIRLTGARRHQPGGVTFASSVGDSQEFVSLREYQAGDPIHRIHWKSWAKTGKPIVKELQEEFFVRHALVLDTFQQDAYSEIFEEAVSIAASLIGAIDTRESLLDLMFVGPEAYSFTSGRGLAQAEKMLEILASVGPCRDKPFLSLCNTVFQRDRLISSCICVLLAWDEERKEFIRRLKESGLPLLVLIVVDGEETDRLDPGPMSDRPEHFRCLEVGKIRQELVDL
;
A
#
# COMPACT_ATOMS: atom_id res chain seq x y z
N MET A 1 7.54 -35.74 -16.39
CA MET A 1 8.41 -36.25 -15.31
C MET A 1 9.52 -35.26 -14.92
N PHE A 2 10.28 -34.74 -15.89
CA PHE A 2 11.40 -33.80 -15.68
C PHE A 2 11.05 -32.51 -14.89
N LEU A 3 9.93 -31.85 -15.22
CA LEU A 3 9.48 -30.63 -14.50
C LEU A 3 9.18 -30.86 -13.01
N ARG A 4 8.66 -32.05 -12.62
CA ARG A 4 8.43 -32.40 -11.21
C ARG A 4 9.74 -32.63 -10.47
N PHE A 5 10.72 -33.26 -11.11
CA PHE A 5 12.05 -33.44 -10.53
C PHE A 5 12.77 -32.10 -10.34
N VAL A 6 12.77 -31.24 -11.37
CA VAL A 6 13.33 -29.89 -11.31
C VAL A 6 12.63 -29.03 -10.25
N TYR A 7 11.30 -29.08 -10.17
CA TYR A 7 10.54 -28.38 -9.11
C TYR A 7 10.91 -28.88 -7.71
N THR A 8 11.10 -30.19 -7.53
CA THR A 8 11.47 -30.80 -6.24
C THR A 8 12.91 -30.45 -5.85
N LEU A 9 13.84 -30.44 -6.80
CA LEU A 9 15.23 -30.01 -6.61
C LEU A 9 15.30 -28.52 -6.25
N ILE A 10 14.59 -27.67 -6.99
CA ILE A 10 14.49 -26.23 -6.70
C ILE A 10 13.84 -25.99 -5.34
N ARG A 11 12.80 -26.75 -4.97
CA ARG A 11 12.15 -26.68 -3.66
C ARG A 11 13.10 -27.12 -2.53
N GLY A 12 13.88 -28.19 -2.74
CA GLY A 12 14.90 -28.66 -1.80
C GLY A 12 16.03 -27.66 -1.60
N VAL A 13 16.56 -27.11 -2.69
CA VAL A 13 17.58 -26.04 -2.65
C VAL A 13 17.02 -24.78 -2.02
N ARG A 14 15.77 -24.39 -2.30
CA ARG A 14 15.12 -23.21 -1.68
C ARG A 14 14.81 -23.42 -0.20
N ALA A 15 14.38 -24.61 0.20
CA ALA A 15 14.15 -24.97 1.59
C ALA A 15 15.46 -24.98 2.37
N SER A 16 16.52 -25.55 1.81
CA SER A 16 17.86 -25.58 2.39
C SER A 16 18.46 -24.17 2.48
N LYS A 17 18.35 -23.35 1.42
CA LYS A 17 18.79 -21.96 1.40
C LYS A 17 18.03 -21.12 2.44
N SER A 18 16.70 -21.21 2.49
CA SER A 18 15.89 -20.51 3.49
C SER A 18 16.16 -20.98 4.91
N TRP A 19 16.47 -22.26 5.11
CA TRP A 19 16.87 -22.80 6.42
C TRP A 19 18.23 -22.25 6.86
N PHE A 20 19.21 -22.25 5.95
CA PHE A 20 20.57 -21.76 6.17
C PHE A 20 20.58 -20.26 6.50
N PHE A 21 19.86 -19.44 5.73
CA PHE A 21 19.85 -17.99 5.94
C PHE A 21 19.13 -17.52 7.21
N VAL A 22 18.12 -18.25 7.68
CA VAL A 22 17.37 -17.86 8.88
C VAL A 22 18.06 -18.35 10.15
N ARG A 23 18.73 -19.51 10.12
CA ARG A 23 19.45 -20.05 11.29
C ARG A 23 20.84 -19.48 11.48
N LEU A 24 21.57 -19.10 10.44
CA LEU A 24 22.92 -18.55 10.60
C LEU A 24 22.90 -17.03 10.78
N THR A 25 23.61 -16.58 11.80
CA THR A 25 23.91 -15.17 12.03
C THR A 25 24.90 -14.64 10.99
N GLY A 26 25.18 -13.33 10.99
CA GLY A 26 26.25 -12.76 10.17
C GLY A 26 27.61 -13.44 10.40
N PRO A 27 28.10 -13.52 11.65
CA PRO A 27 29.31 -14.26 12.00
C PRO A 27 29.28 -15.74 11.61
N GLY A 28 28.16 -16.43 11.81
CA GLY A 28 27.99 -17.83 11.41
C GLY A 28 28.19 -18.06 9.92
N ARG A 29 27.75 -17.11 9.08
CA ARG A 29 27.97 -17.16 7.62
C ARG A 29 29.43 -16.93 7.25
N LEU A 30 30.14 -16.04 7.96
CA LEU A 30 31.58 -15.84 7.76
C LEU A 30 32.37 -17.08 8.13
N VAL A 31 32.05 -17.71 9.27
CA VAL A 31 32.67 -18.98 9.70
C VAL A 31 32.39 -20.09 8.69
N ALA A 32 31.13 -20.24 8.25
CA ALA A 32 30.79 -21.22 7.22
C ALA A 32 31.53 -21.00 5.90
N GLY A 33 31.70 -19.73 5.48
CA GLY A 33 32.51 -19.36 4.33
C GLY A 33 34.00 -19.68 4.53
N GLY A 34 34.53 -19.41 5.72
CA GLY A 34 35.89 -19.75 6.12
C GLY A 34 36.17 -21.25 6.06
N ILE A 35 35.26 -22.08 6.60
CA ILE A 35 35.30 -23.55 6.51
C ILE A 35 35.38 -24.00 5.05
N LEU A 36 34.56 -23.41 4.18
CA LEU A 36 34.51 -23.78 2.77
C LEU A 36 35.79 -23.37 2.03
N ALA A 37 36.33 -22.19 2.32
CA ALA A 37 37.60 -21.73 1.78
C ALA A 37 38.78 -22.59 2.25
N SER A 38 38.86 -22.89 3.55
CA SER A 38 39.91 -23.74 4.12
C SER A 38 39.79 -25.20 3.65
N ALA A 39 38.57 -25.70 3.37
CA ALA A 39 38.37 -27.02 2.78
C ALA A 39 38.86 -27.09 1.33
N LEU A 40 38.67 -26.03 0.53
CA LEU A 40 39.13 -25.97 -0.86
C LEU A 40 40.66 -25.87 -0.95
N VAL A 41 41.28 -25.08 -0.08
CA VAL A 41 42.75 -24.91 -0.03
C VAL A 41 43.42 -26.08 0.68
N GLY A 42 42.78 -26.67 1.69
CA GLY A 42 43.31 -27.71 2.56
C GLY A 42 43.07 -29.15 2.10
N LEU A 43 42.71 -29.39 0.83
CA LEU A 43 42.70 -30.75 0.26
C LEU A 43 44.09 -31.41 0.26
N ASP A 44 45.15 -30.59 0.34
CA ASP A 44 46.51 -31.06 0.59
C ASP A 44 46.79 -31.07 2.10
N THR A 45 46.67 -32.26 2.71
CA THR A 45 46.94 -32.52 4.14
C THR A 45 48.35 -32.14 4.60
N LYS A 46 49.25 -31.71 3.70
CA LYS A 46 50.59 -31.21 4.03
C LYS A 46 50.64 -29.73 4.40
N GLN A 47 49.58 -28.94 4.16
CA GLN A 47 49.48 -27.56 4.64
C GLN A 47 48.84 -27.50 6.02
N THR A 48 49.67 -27.40 7.07
CA THR A 48 49.24 -27.45 8.48
C THR A 48 48.28 -26.31 8.85
N LEU A 49 48.54 -25.08 8.40
CA LEU A 49 47.72 -23.91 8.76
C LEU A 49 46.29 -23.96 8.20
N ALA A 50 46.10 -24.39 6.95
CA ALA A 50 44.77 -24.48 6.34
C ALA A 50 43.92 -25.58 6.99
N TYR A 51 44.56 -26.70 7.33
CA TYR A 51 43.93 -27.81 8.04
C TYR A 51 43.59 -27.46 9.50
N GLU A 52 44.48 -26.78 10.22
CA GLU A 52 44.24 -26.27 11.58
C GLU A 52 43.05 -25.30 11.60
N ALA A 53 43.00 -24.35 10.66
CA ALA A 53 41.88 -23.43 10.53
C ALA A 53 40.56 -24.17 10.21
N PHE A 54 40.59 -25.13 9.29
CA PHE A 54 39.40 -25.92 8.93
C PHE A 54 38.86 -26.70 10.12
N THR A 55 39.72 -27.42 10.85
CA THR A 55 39.32 -28.24 12.00
C THR A 55 38.80 -27.41 13.15
N PHE A 56 39.46 -26.28 13.47
CA PHE A 56 39.00 -25.36 14.51
C PHE A 56 37.64 -24.75 14.17
N LEU A 57 37.50 -24.13 12.99
CA LEU A 57 36.24 -23.50 12.57
C LEU A 57 35.11 -24.52 12.49
N SER A 58 35.37 -25.72 11.95
CA SER A 58 34.39 -26.79 11.87
C SER A 58 33.96 -27.28 13.26
N SER A 59 34.89 -27.41 14.20
CA SER A 59 34.58 -27.83 15.58
C SER A 59 33.67 -26.83 16.28
N VAL A 60 34.00 -25.54 16.24
CA VAL A 60 33.17 -24.47 16.83
C VAL A 60 31.79 -24.43 16.16
N PHE A 61 31.74 -24.56 14.84
CA PHE A 61 30.49 -24.57 14.09
C PHE A 61 29.60 -25.79 14.42
N LEU A 62 30.19 -26.98 14.58
CA LEU A 62 29.47 -28.19 14.98
C LEU A 62 28.91 -28.09 16.41
N ILE A 63 29.69 -27.57 17.36
CA ILE A 63 29.21 -27.34 18.73
C ILE A 63 28.05 -26.34 18.71
N SER A 64 28.18 -25.26 17.95
CA SER A 64 27.12 -24.27 17.77
C SER A 64 25.84 -24.89 17.17
N LEU A 65 25.97 -25.75 16.16
CA LEU A 65 24.85 -26.44 15.53
C LEU A 65 24.17 -27.42 16.50
N LEU A 66 24.95 -28.21 17.25
CA LEU A 66 24.42 -29.12 18.28
C LEU A 66 23.67 -28.35 19.36
N TRP A 67 24.18 -27.19 19.79
CA TRP A 67 23.51 -26.33 20.77
C TRP A 67 22.08 -25.96 20.35
N THR A 68 21.88 -25.67 19.06
CA THR A 68 20.54 -25.29 18.55
C THR A 68 19.47 -26.37 18.68
N THR A 69 19.86 -27.64 18.84
CA THR A 69 18.92 -28.76 18.99
C THR A 69 18.25 -28.78 20.37
N TRP A 70 18.93 -28.26 21.40
CA TRP A 70 18.44 -28.26 22.78
C TRP A 70 18.02 -26.88 23.28
N SER A 71 18.47 -25.80 22.64
CA SER A 71 18.25 -24.42 23.08
C SER A 71 17.07 -23.70 22.41
N ALA A 72 16.17 -24.42 21.73
CA ALA A 72 15.03 -23.80 21.06
C ALA A 72 14.16 -23.03 22.07
N PRO A 73 13.94 -21.71 21.85
CA PRO A 73 13.19 -20.92 22.81
C PRO A 73 11.75 -21.40 22.89
N ARG A 74 11.16 -21.39 24.08
CA ARG A 74 9.77 -21.79 24.32
C ARG A 74 9.01 -20.64 24.96
N ALA A 75 8.23 -19.94 24.14
CA ALA A 75 7.41 -18.85 24.57
C ALA A 75 6.09 -18.84 23.80
N LEU A 76 5.04 -18.32 24.44
CA LEU A 76 3.82 -17.86 23.80
C LEU A 76 3.97 -16.39 23.48
N ALA A 77 3.30 -15.95 22.42
CA ALA A 77 3.32 -14.57 21.99
C ALA A 77 1.93 -14.14 21.55
N HIS A 78 1.55 -12.93 21.93
CA HIS A 78 0.36 -12.26 21.44
C HIS A 78 0.74 -10.90 20.86
N ARG A 79 0.26 -10.58 19.65
CA ARG A 79 0.58 -9.34 18.95
C ARG A 79 -0.62 -8.41 18.95
N VAL A 80 -0.36 -7.16 19.30
CA VAL A 80 -1.33 -6.06 19.29
C VAL A 80 -0.89 -5.07 18.22
N LEU A 81 -1.60 -5.07 17.09
CA LEU A 81 -1.33 -4.19 15.96
C LEU A 81 -2.13 -2.88 16.07
N PRO A 82 -1.57 -1.76 15.58
CA PRO A 82 -2.34 -0.53 15.37
C PRO A 82 -3.37 -0.72 14.25
N ARG A 83 -4.33 0.21 14.15
CA ARG A 83 -5.38 0.20 13.12
C ARG A 83 -4.80 0.34 11.70
N PHE A 84 -3.82 1.21 11.54
CA PHE A 84 -3.16 1.52 10.27
C PHE A 84 -1.68 1.85 10.45
N GLY A 85 -0.90 1.69 9.38
CA GLY A 85 0.43 2.28 9.22
C GLY A 85 0.52 3.07 7.91
N THR A 86 1.62 3.77 7.66
CA THR A 86 1.83 4.53 6.41
C THR A 86 3.06 3.98 5.70
N VAL A 87 3.06 3.96 4.36
CA VAL A 87 4.26 3.61 3.59
C VAL A 87 5.41 4.56 3.94
N GLY A 88 6.58 4.00 4.24
CA GLY A 88 7.80 4.76 4.53
C GLY A 88 7.87 5.37 5.92
N GLU A 89 6.85 5.19 6.76
CA GLU A 89 6.87 5.58 8.18
C GLU A 89 7.07 4.35 9.07
N PRO A 90 7.92 4.41 10.12
CA PRO A 90 8.05 3.32 11.08
C PRO A 90 6.70 2.98 11.74
N LEU A 91 6.31 1.71 11.66
CA LEU A 91 5.12 1.17 12.30
C LEU A 91 5.53 0.42 13.57
N GLU A 92 5.23 1.04 14.71
CA GLU A 92 5.45 0.46 16.03
C GLU A 92 4.23 -0.37 16.47
N TYR A 93 4.49 -1.54 17.06
CA TYR A 93 3.45 -2.38 17.63
C TYR A 93 4.01 -3.23 18.77
N ARG A 94 3.11 -3.80 19.57
CA ARG A 94 3.47 -4.51 20.80
C ARG A 94 3.33 -6.00 20.63
N VAL A 95 4.29 -6.73 21.19
CA VAL A 95 4.24 -8.18 21.34
C VAL A 95 4.35 -8.51 22.81
N LEU A 96 3.33 -9.14 23.35
CA LEU A 96 3.32 -9.69 24.70
C LEU A 96 3.92 -11.09 24.65
N LEU A 97 5.05 -11.29 25.30
CA LEU A 97 5.77 -12.56 25.36
C LEU A 97 5.59 -13.20 26.73
N ARG A 98 5.31 -14.50 26.74
CA ARG A 98 5.24 -15.29 27.98
C ARG A 98 6.10 -16.53 27.85
N SER A 99 7.02 -16.74 28.78
CA SER A 99 7.82 -17.97 28.83
C SER A 99 6.94 -19.18 29.11
N GLU A 100 7.17 -20.28 28.39
CA GLU A 100 6.56 -21.59 28.69
C GLU A 100 7.47 -22.45 29.58
N THR A 101 8.65 -21.93 29.96
CA THR A 101 9.62 -22.65 30.77
C THR A 101 9.82 -22.01 32.13
N PRO A 102 10.05 -22.81 33.17
CA PRO A 102 10.41 -22.32 34.51
C PRO A 102 11.85 -21.79 34.59
N LYS A 103 12.63 -21.85 33.49
CA LYS A 103 14.01 -21.34 33.39
C LYS A 103 14.04 -20.01 32.65
N VAL A 104 14.95 -19.12 33.06
CA VAL A 104 15.26 -17.88 32.34
C VAL A 104 15.89 -18.23 30.98
N GLN A 105 15.32 -17.68 29.91
CA GLN A 105 15.87 -17.81 28.56
C GLN A 105 16.67 -16.54 28.24
N LYS A 106 17.94 -16.72 27.83
CA LYS A 106 18.87 -15.61 27.52
C LYS A 106 19.06 -15.45 26.02
N ASN A 107 19.45 -14.26 25.59
CA ASN A 107 19.76 -13.93 24.19
C ASN A 107 18.61 -14.25 23.23
N VAL A 108 17.38 -13.98 23.70
CA VAL A 108 16.17 -14.16 22.91
C VAL A 108 16.07 -13.00 21.92
N GLN A 109 15.72 -13.29 20.68
CA GLN A 109 15.49 -12.33 19.62
C GLN A 109 14.10 -12.56 19.05
N VAL A 110 13.40 -11.48 18.72
CA VAL A 110 12.05 -11.51 18.19
C VAL A 110 12.02 -10.71 16.89
N PHE A 111 11.43 -11.29 15.85
CA PHE A 111 11.25 -10.59 14.56
C PHE A 111 10.12 -11.20 13.75
N GLU A 112 9.53 -10.40 12.88
CA GLU A 112 8.53 -10.88 11.91
C GLU A 112 9.22 -11.63 10.77
N LYS A 113 8.59 -12.72 10.33
CA LYS A 113 9.05 -13.44 9.14
C LYS A 113 9.02 -12.50 7.93
N PRO A 114 10.13 -12.31 7.19
CA PRO A 114 10.15 -11.45 6.01
C PRO A 114 9.11 -11.90 5.00
N GLN A 115 8.35 -10.93 4.47
CA GLN A 115 7.37 -11.15 3.42
C GLN A 115 7.75 -10.40 2.17
N TYR A 116 7.45 -11.03 1.04
CA TYR A 116 7.79 -10.51 -0.27
C TYR A 116 6.55 -10.51 -1.12
N TRP A 117 6.32 -9.38 -1.77
CA TRP A 117 5.29 -9.26 -2.77
C TRP A 117 5.66 -10.10 -4.00
N ASN A 118 4.66 -10.79 -4.57
CA ASN A 118 4.81 -11.53 -5.80
C ASN A 118 3.70 -11.12 -6.80
N PRO A 119 4.01 -10.27 -7.79
CA PRO A 119 3.05 -9.80 -8.80
C PRO A 119 2.40 -10.92 -9.61
N GLY A 120 3.05 -12.08 -9.72
CA GLY A 120 2.66 -13.18 -10.60
C GLY A 120 2.05 -14.39 -9.88
N SER A 121 1.52 -14.23 -8.67
CA SER A 121 1.02 -15.37 -7.87
C SER A 121 -0.38 -15.86 -8.25
N GLY A 122 -1.03 -15.24 -9.24
CA GLY A 122 -2.27 -15.77 -9.85
C GLY A 122 -1.98 -16.93 -10.81
N ARG A 123 -2.86 -17.93 -10.85
CA ARG A 123 -2.79 -19.09 -11.77
C ARG A 123 -2.58 -18.67 -13.23
N THR A 124 -3.23 -17.59 -13.65
CA THR A 124 -3.16 -16.97 -14.98
C THR A 124 -1.79 -16.38 -15.31
N ALA A 125 -1.07 -15.82 -14.33
CA ALA A 125 0.27 -15.27 -14.53
C ALA A 125 1.34 -16.38 -14.64
N PHE A 126 1.11 -17.54 -14.04
CA PHE A 126 1.97 -18.71 -14.26
C PHE A 126 1.76 -19.31 -15.65
N GLU A 127 0.51 -19.35 -16.13
CA GLU A 127 0.14 -19.83 -17.47
C GLU A 127 0.60 -18.88 -18.58
N SER A 128 0.42 -17.56 -18.43
CA SER A 128 0.86 -16.56 -19.42
C SER A 128 2.38 -16.53 -19.60
N ASN A 129 3.13 -16.86 -18.54
CA ASN A 129 4.59 -16.99 -18.58
C ASN A 129 5.08 -18.33 -19.17
N LEU A 130 4.24 -19.37 -19.17
CA LEU A 130 4.51 -20.64 -19.84
C LEU A 130 4.18 -20.58 -21.33
N THR A 131 3.11 -19.86 -21.69
CA THR A 131 2.69 -19.65 -23.09
C THR A 131 3.41 -18.48 -23.73
N GLY A 132 4.71 -18.31 -23.43
CA GLY A 132 5.56 -17.27 -24.00
C GLY A 132 5.21 -17.08 -25.47
N HIS A 133 4.51 -15.97 -25.76
CA HIS A 133 4.32 -15.55 -27.14
C HIS A 133 5.71 -15.16 -27.61
N ALA A 134 6.32 -16.10 -28.32
CA ALA A 134 7.50 -15.85 -29.11
C ALA A 134 7.19 -14.70 -30.07
N GLY A 135 7.97 -13.62 -29.98
CA GLY A 135 8.15 -12.64 -31.06
C GLY A 135 6.94 -11.76 -31.40
N GLY A 136 6.71 -10.71 -30.61
CA GLY A 136 5.99 -9.54 -31.07
C GLY A 136 6.89 -8.30 -30.95
N PHE A 137 7.20 -7.65 -32.07
CA PHE A 137 7.84 -6.34 -32.08
C PHE A 137 6.83 -5.27 -31.65
N GLY A 138 7.21 -4.37 -30.74
CA GLY A 138 6.44 -3.16 -30.47
C GLY A 138 6.49 -2.19 -31.66
N PRO A 139 5.65 -1.13 -31.68
CA PRO A 139 5.57 -0.17 -32.80
C PRO A 139 6.88 0.58 -33.11
N SER A 140 7.88 0.49 -32.23
CA SER A 140 9.18 1.16 -32.35
C SER A 140 10.37 0.22 -32.63
N GLY A 141 10.15 -1.05 -33.00
CA GLY A 141 11.23 -1.94 -33.47
C GLY A 141 12.30 -2.32 -32.42
N SER A 142 12.11 -1.98 -31.15
CA SER A 142 13.04 -2.33 -30.08
C SER A 142 12.83 -3.79 -29.64
N PRO A 143 13.89 -4.63 -29.57
CA PRO A 143 13.74 -6.01 -29.14
C PRO A 143 13.27 -6.05 -27.68
N HIS A 144 12.17 -6.76 -27.42
CA HIS A 144 11.80 -7.13 -26.06
C HIS A 144 12.98 -7.89 -25.43
N ARG A 145 13.64 -7.25 -24.46
CA ARG A 145 14.57 -7.94 -23.55
C ARG A 145 13.79 -9.11 -22.94
N GLY A 146 14.19 -10.33 -23.27
CA GLY A 146 13.57 -11.58 -22.81
C GLY A 146 13.47 -11.71 -21.29
N PRO A 147 12.85 -12.78 -20.76
CA PRO A 147 12.36 -12.86 -19.39
C PRO A 147 13.51 -13.06 -18.39
N ARG A 148 14.24 -11.98 -18.10
CA ARG A 148 15.22 -11.90 -17.01
C ARG A 148 14.66 -11.24 -15.75
N ARG A 149 13.40 -10.77 -15.75
CA ARG A 149 12.69 -10.30 -14.55
C ARG A 149 12.06 -11.46 -13.76
N MET A 150 12.76 -12.58 -13.63
CA MET A 150 12.33 -13.68 -12.76
C MET A 150 12.88 -13.44 -11.35
N THR A 151 12.00 -13.09 -10.41
CA THR A 151 12.24 -13.10 -8.95
C THR A 151 12.90 -11.86 -8.31
N LEU A 152 12.57 -10.63 -8.76
CA LEU A 152 12.69 -9.50 -7.83
C LEU A 152 11.54 -9.59 -6.81
N LYS A 153 11.84 -10.27 -5.70
CA LYS A 153 10.98 -10.31 -4.52
C LYS A 153 11.08 -8.96 -3.83
N TYR A 154 10.12 -8.08 -4.09
CA TYR A 154 10.04 -6.79 -3.42
C TYR A 154 9.59 -7.02 -1.97
N PRO A 155 10.40 -6.66 -0.95
CA PRO A 155 9.98 -6.81 0.44
C PRO A 155 8.72 -5.97 0.69
N MET A 156 7.74 -6.54 1.38
CA MET A 156 6.54 -5.79 1.79
C MET A 156 6.85 -4.80 2.92
N PHE A 157 7.83 -5.13 3.74
CA PHE A 157 8.32 -4.31 4.84
C PHE A 157 9.79 -4.65 5.13
N ALA A 158 10.52 -3.71 5.73
CA ALA A 158 11.75 -4.01 6.44
C ALA A 158 11.42 -4.20 7.93
N ALA A 159 12.05 -5.17 8.58
CA ALA A 159 11.89 -5.39 10.02
C ALA A 159 13.25 -5.43 10.70
N ARG A 160 13.31 -4.84 11.89
CA ARG A 160 14.48 -4.98 12.77
C ARG A 160 14.31 -6.20 13.66
N ILE A 161 15.44 -6.84 13.97
CA ILE A 161 15.49 -7.89 14.98
C ILE A 161 15.52 -7.19 16.33
N LYS A 162 14.60 -7.55 17.22
CA LYS A 162 14.53 -7.00 18.57
C LYS A 162 15.17 -7.98 19.56
N ASP A 163 16.18 -7.52 20.28
CA ASP A 163 16.80 -8.29 21.36
C ASP A 163 15.96 -8.21 22.64
N VAL A 164 15.74 -9.36 23.26
CA VAL A 164 15.10 -9.56 24.56
C VAL A 164 16.15 -10.26 25.44
N PRO A 165 16.93 -9.50 26.24
CA PRO A 165 18.10 -10.04 26.94
C PRO A 165 17.76 -11.22 27.86
N HIS A 166 16.64 -11.09 28.58
CA HIS A 166 16.13 -12.07 29.52
C HIS A 166 14.62 -12.19 29.34
N LEU A 167 14.16 -13.41 29.07
CA LEU A 167 12.75 -13.76 29.17
C LEU A 167 12.58 -14.58 30.47
N ASN A 168 11.98 -13.94 31.46
CA ASN A 168 11.78 -14.53 32.78
C ASN A 168 10.64 -15.56 32.75
N PRO A 169 10.68 -16.58 33.64
CA PRO A 169 9.55 -17.46 33.88
C PRO A 169 8.33 -16.68 34.37
N GLU A 170 7.14 -17.08 33.90
CA GLU A 170 5.83 -16.61 34.38
C GLU A 170 5.49 -15.11 34.18
N ASP A 171 6.48 -14.26 33.93
CA ASP A 171 6.28 -12.86 33.55
C ASP A 171 5.76 -12.74 32.11
N GLU A 172 4.75 -11.88 31.94
CA GLU A 172 4.38 -11.36 30.62
C GLU A 172 5.21 -10.12 30.33
N GLN A 173 6.10 -10.23 29.35
CA GLN A 173 7.01 -9.16 28.97
C GLN A 173 6.52 -8.49 27.69
N GLU A 174 6.30 -7.18 27.77
CA GLU A 174 5.96 -6.38 26.61
C GLU A 174 7.22 -6.02 25.81
N VAL A 175 7.21 -6.37 24.52
CA VAL A 175 8.29 -6.07 23.59
C VAL A 175 7.77 -5.15 22.50
N LEU A 176 8.34 -3.94 22.43
CA LEU A 176 8.07 -2.99 21.36
C LEU A 176 8.82 -3.41 20.09
N MET A 177 8.04 -3.65 19.04
CA MET A 177 8.49 -4.06 17.72
C MET A 177 8.33 -2.91 16.73
N GLU A 178 9.21 -2.85 15.74
CA GLU A 178 9.19 -1.82 14.68
C GLU A 178 9.36 -2.50 13.32
N ILE A 179 8.47 -2.15 12.39
CA ILE A 179 8.61 -2.49 10.95
C ILE A 179 8.47 -1.22 10.12
N LEU A 180 9.13 -1.17 8.96
CA LEU A 180 9.00 -0.11 7.98
C LEU A 180 8.21 -0.65 6.77
N PRO A 181 6.91 -0.34 6.63
CA PRO A 181 6.12 -0.75 5.48
C PRO A 181 6.66 -0.11 4.20
N LEU A 182 6.88 -0.91 3.16
CA LEU A 182 7.44 -0.46 1.88
C LEU A 182 6.39 -0.41 0.77
N ARG A 183 5.19 -0.94 1.01
CA ARG A 183 4.08 -0.97 0.06
C ARG A 183 2.77 -0.76 0.80
N ARG A 184 1.84 -0.03 0.18
CA ARG A 184 0.49 0.18 0.71
C ARG A 184 -0.38 -1.06 0.55
N GLY A 185 -1.56 -1.02 1.16
CA GLY A 185 -2.54 -2.08 1.15
C GLY A 185 -2.45 -2.98 2.37
N ARG A 186 -3.12 -4.13 2.31
CA ARG A 186 -3.20 -5.04 3.45
C ARG A 186 -1.89 -5.78 3.64
N LEU A 187 -1.16 -5.43 4.70
CA LEU A 187 0.03 -6.14 5.11
C LEU A 187 -0.35 -7.27 6.05
N TRP A 188 -0.11 -8.50 5.61
CA TRP A 188 -0.28 -9.68 6.46
C TRP A 188 0.97 -9.87 7.31
N LEU A 189 0.81 -10.29 8.55
CA LEU A 189 1.90 -10.70 9.43
C LEU A 189 1.56 -12.09 9.94
N GLU A 190 2.05 -13.13 9.25
CA GLU A 190 1.61 -14.51 9.46
C GLU A 190 2.33 -15.23 10.60
N THR A 191 3.62 -14.92 10.80
CA THR A 191 4.50 -15.72 11.65
C THR A 191 5.49 -14.83 12.37
N LEU A 192 5.37 -14.81 13.70
CA LEU A 192 6.37 -14.26 14.58
C LEU A 192 7.46 -15.31 14.79
N ILE A 193 8.72 -14.89 14.68
CA ILE A 193 9.88 -15.74 14.90
C ILE A 193 10.53 -15.33 16.21
N ILE A 194 10.64 -16.28 17.13
CA ILE A 194 11.43 -16.16 18.34
C ILE A 194 12.67 -17.03 18.15
N SER A 195 13.86 -16.47 18.35
CA SER A 195 15.10 -17.22 18.27
C SER A 195 15.97 -17.01 19.49
N ALA A 196 16.77 -18.01 19.86
CA ALA A 196 17.85 -17.83 20.82
C ALA A 196 19.18 -18.07 20.11
N THR A 197 20.13 -17.17 20.32
CA THR A 197 21.46 -17.29 19.74
C THR A 197 22.33 -18.21 20.61
N ASP A 198 23.13 -19.06 19.99
CA ASP A 198 24.09 -19.90 20.70
C ASP A 198 25.22 -19.06 21.36
N PRO A 199 26.00 -19.62 22.30
CA PRO A 199 27.06 -18.89 23.00
C PRO A 199 28.15 -18.31 22.10
N PHE A 200 28.41 -18.92 20.93
CA PHE A 200 29.40 -18.44 19.96
C PHE A 200 28.83 -17.41 18.97
N GLY A 201 27.52 -17.16 19.00
CA GLY A 201 26.91 -16.17 18.12
C GLY A 201 26.83 -16.59 16.65
N LEU A 202 26.95 -17.88 16.33
CA LEU A 202 27.02 -18.40 14.96
C LEU A 202 25.66 -18.90 14.45
N CYS A 203 24.89 -19.58 15.30
CA CYS A 203 23.63 -20.23 14.98
C CYS A 203 22.50 -19.75 15.89
N ARG A 204 21.29 -19.75 15.33
CA ARG A 204 20.03 -19.45 16.00
C ARG A 204 19.21 -20.71 16.11
N SER A 205 18.80 -21.05 17.32
CA SER A 205 17.65 -21.92 17.54
C SER A 205 16.37 -21.11 17.31
N ILE A 206 15.33 -21.70 16.72
CA ILE A 206 14.16 -20.95 16.24
C ILE A 206 12.86 -21.64 16.64
N LYS A 207 11.95 -20.87 17.24
CA LYS A 207 10.52 -21.20 17.38
C LYS A 207 9.71 -20.26 16.48
N LYS A 208 8.84 -20.85 15.65
CA LYS A 208 7.89 -20.11 14.81
C LYS A 208 6.53 -20.14 15.49
N ILE A 209 5.92 -18.98 15.66
CA ILE A 209 4.58 -18.84 16.22
C ILE A 209 3.67 -18.38 15.09
N ALA A 210 2.76 -19.26 14.67
CA ALA A 210 1.73 -18.93 13.69
C ALA A 210 0.68 -18.05 14.35
N MET A 211 0.59 -16.80 13.90
CA MET A 211 -0.35 -15.81 14.44
C MET A 211 -0.72 -14.89 13.28
N PRO A 212 -1.65 -15.31 12.40
CA PRO A 212 -2.04 -14.51 11.25
C PRO A 212 -2.88 -13.31 11.71
N GLN A 213 -2.33 -12.11 11.54
CA GLN A 213 -3.10 -10.87 11.60
C GLN A 213 -2.70 -10.00 10.41
N SER A 214 -3.40 -8.89 10.23
CA SER A 214 -3.11 -7.93 9.16
C SER A 214 -3.31 -6.52 9.63
N VAL A 215 -2.51 -5.60 9.10
CA VAL A 215 -2.64 -4.16 9.28
C VAL A 215 -2.79 -3.50 7.91
N LEU A 216 -3.64 -2.47 7.82
CA LEU A 216 -3.78 -1.70 6.58
C LEU A 216 -2.68 -0.65 6.51
N ILE A 217 -1.91 -0.67 5.42
CA ILE A 217 -0.86 0.32 5.16
C ILE A 217 -1.41 1.38 4.20
N LEU A 218 -1.54 2.61 4.67
CA LEU A 218 -1.99 3.78 3.92
C LEU A 218 -0.92 4.23 2.93
N PRO A 219 -1.31 4.92 1.84
CA PRO A 219 -0.36 5.50 0.90
C PRO A 219 0.63 6.45 1.58
N LYS A 220 1.81 6.61 0.97
CA LYS A 220 2.78 7.62 1.40
C LYS A 220 2.16 9.00 1.28
N ARG A 221 2.49 9.90 2.20
CA ARG A 221 2.00 11.28 2.21
C ARG A 221 3.17 12.26 2.14
N TYR A 222 2.96 13.31 1.38
CA TYR A 222 3.84 14.45 1.26
C TYR A 222 3.20 15.65 1.94
N THR A 223 4.05 16.57 2.39
CA THR A 223 3.59 17.92 2.74
C THR A 223 3.23 18.62 1.44
N VAL A 224 2.06 19.25 1.41
CA VAL A 224 1.55 19.99 0.24
C VAL A 224 1.26 21.42 0.70
N ALA A 225 1.50 22.39 -0.18
CA ALA A 225 1.04 23.76 0.04
C ALA A 225 -0.49 23.85 0.17
N GLU A 226 -0.99 24.95 0.72
CA GLU A 226 -2.43 25.18 0.81
C GLU A 226 -3.01 25.37 -0.60
N ILE A 227 -3.79 24.40 -1.08
CA ILE A 227 -4.38 24.46 -2.42
C ILE A 227 -5.63 25.34 -2.39
N ARG A 228 -5.52 26.54 -2.94
CA ARG A 228 -6.62 27.49 -3.09
C ARG A 228 -7.25 27.39 -4.48
N LEU A 229 -8.12 26.41 -4.67
CA LEU A 229 -8.97 26.36 -5.85
C LEU A 229 -10.23 27.17 -5.63
N THR A 230 -10.39 28.25 -6.41
CA THR A 230 -11.55 29.14 -6.37
C THR A 230 -12.79 28.46 -6.97
N GLY A 231 -13.49 27.65 -6.16
CA GLY A 231 -14.77 27.05 -6.55
C GLY A 231 -15.97 27.87 -6.07
N ALA A 232 -16.91 28.17 -6.96
CA ALA A 232 -18.19 28.77 -6.54
C ALA A 232 -19.04 27.74 -5.77
N ARG A 233 -19.78 28.19 -4.74
CA ARG A 233 -20.74 27.33 -4.04
C ARG A 233 -21.85 26.91 -5.00
N ARG A 234 -22.11 25.61 -5.11
CA ARG A 234 -23.15 25.04 -5.98
C ARG A 234 -24.23 24.35 -5.15
N HIS A 235 -25.47 24.41 -5.63
CA HIS A 235 -26.61 23.76 -5.01
C HIS A 235 -26.42 22.23 -4.97
N GLN A 236 -26.58 21.63 -3.80
CA GLN A 236 -26.49 20.19 -3.58
C GLN A 236 -27.88 19.63 -3.27
N PRO A 237 -28.61 19.10 -4.28
CA PRO A 237 -29.97 18.61 -4.09
C PRO A 237 -30.01 17.45 -3.09
N GLY A 238 -30.78 17.62 -2.02
CA GLY A 238 -30.99 16.59 -1.00
C GLY A 238 -29.94 16.51 0.12
N GLY A 239 -29.09 17.53 0.24
CA GLY A 239 -28.05 17.63 1.28
C GLY A 239 -26.89 16.65 1.08
N VAL A 240 -25.89 16.73 1.95
CA VAL A 240 -24.72 15.82 1.95
C VAL A 240 -25.06 14.35 2.18
N THR A 241 -26.32 14.00 2.48
CA THR A 241 -26.74 12.63 2.77
C THR A 241 -26.53 11.66 1.59
N PHE A 242 -26.46 12.15 0.35
CA PHE A 242 -26.15 11.31 -0.81
C PHE A 242 -24.67 10.91 -0.95
N ALA A 243 -23.78 11.46 -0.10
CA ALA A 243 -22.33 11.24 -0.15
C ALA A 243 -21.89 9.86 0.37
N SER A 244 -22.70 9.24 1.23
CA SER A 244 -22.42 7.95 1.86
C SER A 244 -23.49 6.95 1.48
N SER A 245 -23.38 6.35 0.28
CA SER A 245 -24.17 5.17 -0.06
C SER A 245 -23.64 3.93 0.68
N VAL A 246 -23.72 3.94 2.02
CA VAL A 246 -23.95 2.81 2.94
C VAL A 246 -24.45 3.43 4.25
N GLY A 247 -25.77 3.48 4.45
CA GLY A 247 -26.40 4.03 5.66
C GLY A 247 -27.34 5.18 5.32
N ASP A 248 -28.60 4.84 5.09
CA ASP A 248 -29.70 5.75 4.80
C ASP A 248 -30.12 6.50 6.08
N SER A 249 -29.83 7.79 6.16
CA SER A 249 -30.47 8.69 7.12
C SER A 249 -30.45 10.12 6.60
N GLN A 250 -31.46 10.49 5.82
CA GLN A 250 -31.76 11.88 5.50
C GLN A 250 -31.91 12.67 6.81
N GLU A 251 -31.00 13.62 7.05
CA GLU A 251 -31.14 14.52 8.19
C GLU A 251 -32.36 15.42 7.95
N PHE A 252 -33.43 15.04 8.64
CA PHE A 252 -34.75 15.63 8.62
C PHE A 252 -34.72 16.96 9.38
N VAL A 253 -35.08 18.08 8.73
CA VAL A 253 -35.01 19.42 9.32
C VAL A 253 -36.36 19.86 9.90
N SER A 254 -37.46 19.84 9.13
CA SER A 254 -38.78 20.23 9.63
C SER A 254 -39.94 19.57 8.87
N LEU A 255 -41.09 19.47 9.55
CA LEU A 255 -42.38 19.12 8.95
C LEU A 255 -43.19 20.41 8.81
N ARG A 256 -43.79 20.66 7.64
CA ARG A 256 -44.80 21.71 7.48
C ARG A 256 -46.10 21.18 6.89
N GLU A 257 -47.18 21.92 7.09
CA GLU A 257 -48.45 21.63 6.39
C GLU A 257 -48.26 21.79 4.87
N TYR A 258 -48.87 20.87 4.12
CA TYR A 258 -48.89 20.88 2.66
C TYR A 258 -49.52 22.15 2.12
N GLN A 259 -48.90 22.74 1.10
CA GLN A 259 -49.45 23.84 0.33
C GLN A 259 -49.72 23.38 -1.11
N ALA A 260 -50.75 23.95 -1.73
CA ALA A 260 -51.10 23.64 -3.11
C ALA A 260 -49.91 23.96 -4.04
N GLY A 261 -49.41 22.93 -4.73
CA GLY A 261 -48.19 23.01 -5.55
C GLY A 261 -47.01 22.20 -5.01
N ASP A 262 -47.09 21.73 -3.75
CA ASP A 262 -46.06 20.86 -3.21
C ASP A 262 -46.05 19.50 -3.90
N PRO A 263 -44.86 18.95 -4.22
CA PRO A 263 -44.76 17.66 -4.87
C PRO A 263 -45.17 16.53 -3.93
N ILE A 264 -46.08 15.67 -4.41
CA ILE A 264 -46.69 14.57 -3.64
C ILE A 264 -45.65 13.61 -3.04
N HIS A 265 -44.51 13.41 -3.71
CA HIS A 265 -43.44 12.53 -3.21
C HIS A 265 -42.75 13.03 -1.93
N ARG A 266 -42.95 14.30 -1.55
CA ARG A 266 -42.41 14.88 -0.30
C ARG A 266 -43.37 14.75 0.89
N ILE A 267 -44.55 14.14 0.71
CA ILE A 267 -45.52 13.94 1.79
C ILE A 267 -44.98 12.93 2.80
N HIS A 268 -44.96 13.33 4.07
CA HIS A 268 -44.63 12.46 5.19
C HIS A 268 -45.87 11.68 5.64
N TRP A 269 -46.13 10.53 5.00
CA TRP A 269 -47.32 9.72 5.23
C TRP A 269 -47.58 9.40 6.71
N LYS A 270 -46.54 9.09 7.47
CA LYS A 270 -46.63 8.78 8.90
C LYS A 270 -47.06 9.98 9.76
N SER A 271 -46.72 11.20 9.34
CA SER A 271 -47.13 12.41 10.06
C SER A 271 -48.54 12.79 9.65
N TRP A 272 -48.87 12.67 8.35
CA TRP A 272 -50.24 12.86 7.88
C TRP A 272 -51.22 11.92 8.60
N ALA A 273 -50.89 10.64 8.73
CA ALA A 273 -51.72 9.68 9.45
C ALA A 273 -51.98 10.04 10.92
N LYS A 274 -51.09 10.82 11.56
CA LYS A 274 -51.22 11.23 12.97
C LYS A 274 -51.94 12.56 13.15
N THR A 275 -51.72 13.52 12.25
CA THR A 275 -52.26 14.88 12.37
C THR A 275 -53.56 15.08 11.58
N GLY A 276 -53.92 14.14 10.69
CA GLY A 276 -55.10 14.24 9.82
C GLY A 276 -54.98 15.25 8.69
N LYS A 277 -53.92 16.07 8.69
CA LYS A 277 -53.60 17.05 7.64
C LYS A 277 -52.38 16.62 6.85
N PRO A 278 -52.32 16.82 5.52
CA PRO A 278 -51.15 16.45 4.75
C PRO A 278 -49.93 17.26 5.20
N ILE A 279 -48.85 16.56 5.54
CA ILE A 279 -47.60 17.17 6.02
C ILE A 279 -46.49 16.85 5.02
N VAL A 280 -45.68 17.84 4.68
CA VAL A 280 -44.57 17.76 3.74
C VAL A 280 -43.24 17.90 4.49
N LYS A 281 -42.24 17.11 4.07
CA LYS A 281 -40.85 17.28 4.52
C LYS A 281 -40.25 18.50 3.83
N GLU A 282 -39.81 19.50 4.59
CA GLU A 282 -38.93 20.54 4.05
C GLU A 282 -37.49 20.04 4.06
N LEU A 283 -36.85 20.13 2.88
CA LEU A 283 -35.44 19.82 2.70
C LEU A 283 -34.71 21.16 2.65
N GLN A 284 -33.69 21.35 3.49
CA GLN A 284 -32.82 22.51 3.41
C GLN A 284 -31.97 22.41 2.14
N GLU A 285 -31.99 23.45 1.31
CA GLU A 285 -31.07 23.57 0.18
C GLU A 285 -29.69 23.95 0.70
N GLU A 286 -28.69 23.12 0.44
CA GLU A 286 -27.32 23.36 0.88
C GLU A 286 -26.43 23.71 -0.30
N PHE A 287 -25.65 24.79 -0.14
CA PHE A 287 -24.71 25.27 -1.14
C PHE A 287 -23.28 25.05 -0.64
N PHE A 288 -22.55 24.15 -1.30
CA PHE A 288 -21.17 23.83 -0.95
C PHE A 288 -20.21 24.08 -2.10
N VAL A 289 -18.97 24.40 -1.75
CA VAL A 289 -17.85 24.19 -2.66
C VAL A 289 -17.58 22.69 -2.69
N ARG A 290 -17.54 22.09 -3.88
CA ARG A 290 -17.30 20.66 -4.06
C ARG A 290 -16.12 20.44 -5.00
N HIS A 291 -15.01 19.97 -4.46
CA HIS A 291 -13.82 19.64 -5.21
C HIS A 291 -13.90 18.20 -5.71
N ALA A 292 -13.62 17.95 -6.99
CA ALA A 292 -13.36 16.61 -7.50
C ALA A 292 -11.85 16.35 -7.50
N LEU A 293 -11.42 15.25 -6.90
CA LEU A 293 -10.07 14.71 -7.00
C LEU A 293 -10.14 13.47 -7.88
N VAL A 294 -9.71 13.63 -9.13
CA VAL A 294 -9.70 12.60 -10.16
C VAL A 294 -8.32 11.94 -10.14
N LEU A 295 -8.28 10.65 -9.82
CA LEU A 295 -7.08 9.84 -9.87
C LEU A 295 -7.12 8.92 -11.09
N ASP A 296 -6.15 9.11 -11.98
CA ASP A 296 -5.89 8.19 -13.07
C ASP A 296 -5.26 6.89 -12.53
N THR A 297 -5.89 5.78 -12.85
CA THR A 297 -5.50 4.43 -12.44
C THR A 297 -5.11 3.54 -13.61
N PHE A 298 -5.12 4.04 -14.84
CA PHE A 298 -4.96 3.22 -16.04
C PHE A 298 -3.49 2.90 -16.29
N GLN A 299 -3.06 1.69 -15.91
CA GLN A 299 -1.67 1.26 -16.00
C GLN A 299 -1.58 -0.25 -16.27
N GLN A 300 -0.72 -0.63 -17.23
CA GLN A 300 -0.59 -2.02 -17.67
C GLN A 300 0.19 -2.90 -16.67
N ASP A 301 1.23 -2.33 -16.04
CA ASP A 301 2.07 -3.06 -15.11
C ASP A 301 1.37 -3.37 -13.78
N ALA A 302 1.77 -4.45 -13.11
CA ALA A 302 1.27 -4.80 -11.76
C ALA A 302 1.83 -3.91 -10.67
N TYR A 303 2.93 -3.24 -10.99
CA TYR A 303 3.54 -2.24 -10.16
C TYR A 303 4.19 -1.22 -11.07
N SER A 304 3.89 0.04 -10.83
CA SER A 304 4.48 1.18 -11.51
C SER A 304 4.74 2.23 -10.46
N GLU A 305 5.96 2.76 -10.41
CA GLU A 305 6.33 3.79 -9.45
C GLU A 305 5.52 5.07 -9.67
N ILE A 306 5.30 5.45 -10.94
CA ILE A 306 4.40 6.54 -11.35
C ILE A 306 3.01 6.38 -10.70
N PHE A 307 2.45 5.16 -10.74
CA PHE A 307 1.13 4.89 -10.15
C PHE A 307 1.14 4.98 -8.62
N GLU A 308 2.15 4.42 -7.95
CA GLU A 308 2.29 4.54 -6.48
C GLU A 308 2.42 6.00 -6.04
N GLU A 309 3.16 6.78 -6.81
CA GLU A 309 3.37 8.19 -6.56
C GLU A 309 2.11 9.01 -6.83
N ALA A 310 1.34 8.73 -7.89
CA ALA A 310 0.04 9.34 -8.13
C ALA A 310 -0.97 9.08 -6.99
N VAL A 311 -1.02 7.84 -6.46
CA VAL A 311 -1.81 7.52 -5.26
C VAL A 311 -1.31 8.31 -4.06
N SER A 312 0.02 8.47 -3.91
CA SER A 312 0.62 9.23 -2.81
C SER A 312 0.32 10.73 -2.90
N ILE A 313 0.31 11.31 -4.11
CA ILE A 313 -0.13 12.67 -4.38
C ILE A 313 -1.62 12.81 -4.00
N ALA A 314 -2.49 11.93 -4.50
CA ALA A 314 -3.92 11.96 -4.16
C ALA A 314 -4.17 11.86 -2.64
N ALA A 315 -3.44 10.99 -1.93
CA ALA A 315 -3.50 10.86 -0.49
C ALA A 315 -3.06 12.14 0.24
N SER A 316 -2.05 12.82 -0.29
CA SER A 316 -1.55 14.09 0.25
C SER A 316 -2.57 15.21 0.04
N LEU A 317 -3.21 15.26 -1.13
CA LEU A 317 -4.27 16.22 -1.46
C LEU A 317 -5.52 16.06 -0.58
N ILE A 318 -5.92 14.82 -0.27
CA ILE A 318 -7.02 14.54 0.67
C ILE A 318 -6.76 15.15 2.05
N GLY A 319 -5.50 15.16 2.50
CA GLY A 319 -5.11 15.76 3.78
C GLY A 319 -4.96 17.29 3.73
N ALA A 320 -4.71 17.86 2.55
CA ALA A 320 -4.48 19.30 2.36
C ALA A 320 -5.77 20.11 2.15
N ILE A 321 -6.82 19.49 1.59
CA ILE A 321 -8.10 20.17 1.30
C ILE A 321 -8.94 20.30 2.58
N ASP A 322 -9.35 21.52 2.92
CA ASP A 322 -10.23 21.75 4.08
C ASP A 322 -11.67 21.30 3.80
N THR A 323 -12.00 20.12 4.29
CA THR A 323 -13.33 19.49 4.18
C THR A 323 -14.33 19.96 5.25
N ARG A 324 -13.96 20.94 6.09
CA ARG A 324 -14.90 21.56 7.05
C ARG A 324 -15.91 22.46 6.35
N GLU A 325 -15.47 23.18 5.31
CA GLU A 325 -16.30 24.13 4.55
C GLU A 325 -16.54 23.70 3.10
N SER A 326 -15.92 22.59 2.66
CA SER A 326 -16.04 22.05 1.31
C SER A 326 -16.30 20.53 1.32
N LEU A 327 -16.77 20.03 0.19
CA LEU A 327 -16.86 18.59 -0.09
C LEU A 327 -15.72 18.18 -1.00
N LEU A 328 -15.20 16.98 -0.81
CA LEU A 328 -14.22 16.35 -1.68
C LEU A 328 -14.81 15.08 -2.27
N ASP A 329 -14.76 14.92 -3.59
CA ASP A 329 -15.10 13.69 -4.29
C ASP A 329 -13.83 13.02 -4.80
N LEU A 330 -13.45 11.87 -4.26
CA LEU A 330 -12.40 11.02 -4.83
C LEU A 330 -13.01 10.16 -5.95
N MET A 331 -12.51 10.29 -7.17
CA MET A 331 -12.99 9.56 -8.34
C MET A 331 -11.87 8.81 -9.04
N PHE A 332 -12.08 7.52 -9.31
CA PHE A 332 -11.13 6.67 -10.03
C PHE A 332 -11.84 5.46 -10.64
N VAL A 333 -11.14 4.69 -11.47
CA VAL A 333 -11.66 3.44 -12.04
C VAL A 333 -10.84 2.26 -11.53
N GLY A 334 -11.51 1.23 -11.05
CA GLY A 334 -10.91 -0.08 -10.74
C GLY A 334 -11.70 -1.17 -11.49
N PRO A 335 -12.13 -2.24 -10.79
CA PRO A 335 -13.11 -3.18 -11.34
C PRO A 335 -14.41 -2.49 -11.77
N GLU A 336 -14.75 -1.38 -11.12
CA GLU A 336 -15.86 -0.49 -11.43
C GLU A 336 -15.43 0.97 -11.38
N ALA A 337 -16.27 1.87 -11.88
CA ALA A 337 -16.05 3.29 -11.68
C ALA A 337 -16.50 3.68 -10.26
N TYR A 338 -15.64 4.34 -9.50
CA TYR A 338 -15.92 4.72 -8.13
C TYR A 338 -15.93 6.23 -7.96
N SER A 339 -16.85 6.70 -7.12
CA SER A 339 -16.92 8.09 -6.66
C SER A 339 -17.25 8.08 -5.16
N PHE A 340 -16.33 8.57 -4.34
CA PHE A 340 -16.49 8.63 -2.90
C PHE A 340 -16.47 10.07 -2.45
N THR A 341 -17.50 10.51 -1.73
CA THR A 341 -17.59 11.87 -1.22
C THR A 341 -17.19 11.92 0.26
N SER A 342 -16.47 12.97 0.63
CA SER A 342 -16.10 13.31 2.01
C SER A 342 -16.50 14.76 2.31
N GLY A 343 -17.04 15.02 3.50
CA GLY A 343 -17.41 16.36 3.97
C GLY A 343 -17.81 16.37 5.45
N ARG A 344 -17.67 17.54 6.10
CA ARG A 344 -18.09 17.81 7.50
C ARG A 344 -17.47 16.90 8.58
N GLY A 345 -16.23 16.43 8.42
CA GLY A 345 -15.51 15.78 9.52
C GLY A 345 -14.24 15.01 9.14
N LEU A 346 -13.35 14.80 10.12
CA LEU A 346 -12.06 14.13 9.94
C LEU A 346 -12.17 12.61 9.65
N ALA A 347 -13.22 11.96 10.16
CA ALA A 347 -13.41 10.51 10.03
C ALA A 347 -13.56 10.05 8.56
N GLN A 348 -13.95 10.95 7.65
CA GLN A 348 -14.23 10.61 6.27
C GLN A 348 -13.01 10.76 5.35
N ALA A 349 -12.04 11.61 5.73
CA ALA A 349 -10.72 11.65 5.09
C ALA A 349 -9.94 10.35 5.34
N GLU A 350 -9.99 9.80 6.57
CA GLU A 350 -9.42 8.48 6.88
C GLU A 350 -9.97 7.40 5.95
N LYS A 351 -11.29 7.38 5.72
CA LYS A 351 -11.94 6.42 4.83
C LYS A 351 -11.45 6.51 3.38
N MET A 352 -11.21 7.72 2.87
CA MET A 352 -10.62 7.90 1.53
C MET A 352 -9.17 7.36 1.47
N LEU A 353 -8.38 7.55 2.52
CA LEU A 353 -7.03 6.99 2.61
C LEU A 353 -7.07 5.46 2.67
N GLU A 354 -8.03 4.87 3.40
CA GLU A 354 -8.25 3.41 3.42
C GLU A 354 -8.65 2.88 2.03
N ILE A 355 -9.46 3.62 1.28
CA ILE A 355 -9.80 3.30 -0.11
C ILE A 355 -8.53 3.34 -0.97
N LEU A 356 -7.76 4.43 -0.93
CA LEU A 356 -6.51 4.58 -1.69
C LEU A 356 -5.45 3.51 -1.36
N ALA A 357 -5.42 3.02 -0.12
CA ALA A 357 -4.59 1.88 0.26
C ALA A 357 -4.92 0.61 -0.53
N SER A 358 -6.16 0.47 -1.00
CA SER A 358 -6.68 -0.70 -1.71
C SER A 358 -6.79 -0.50 -3.23
N VAL A 359 -6.59 0.71 -3.75
CA VAL A 359 -6.68 1.01 -5.19
C VAL A 359 -5.54 0.34 -5.94
N GLY A 360 -5.88 -0.52 -6.90
CA GLY A 360 -4.95 -1.13 -7.85
C GLY A 360 -5.05 -0.49 -9.25
N PRO A 361 -4.08 -0.77 -10.14
CA PRO A 361 -4.13 -0.26 -11.51
C PRO A 361 -5.29 -0.91 -12.29
N CYS A 362 -6.01 -0.10 -13.06
CA CYS A 362 -7.06 -0.53 -13.97
C CYS A 362 -6.46 -0.92 -15.33
N ARG A 363 -6.85 -2.09 -15.84
CA ARG A 363 -6.39 -2.64 -17.13
C ARG A 363 -7.51 -3.02 -18.08
N ASP A 364 -8.68 -3.31 -17.52
CA ASP A 364 -9.75 -3.98 -18.24
C ASP A 364 -10.81 -2.99 -18.75
N LYS A 365 -10.68 -1.69 -18.45
CA LYS A 365 -11.62 -0.65 -18.83
C LYS A 365 -10.95 0.48 -19.60
N PRO A 366 -11.69 1.16 -20.50
CA PRO A 366 -11.20 2.33 -21.20
C PRO A 366 -11.22 3.58 -20.31
N PHE A 367 -10.31 4.53 -20.59
CA PHE A 367 -10.22 5.83 -19.92
C PHE A 367 -11.55 6.60 -19.92
N LEU A 368 -12.35 6.45 -21.00
CA LEU A 368 -13.69 7.03 -21.12
C LEU A 368 -14.62 6.70 -19.93
N SER A 369 -14.41 5.56 -19.26
CA SER A 369 -15.16 5.19 -18.04
C SER A 369 -14.97 6.22 -16.92
N LEU A 370 -13.75 6.74 -16.76
CA LEU A 370 -13.43 7.80 -15.80
C LEU A 370 -14.08 9.11 -16.23
N CYS A 371 -13.95 9.49 -17.50
CA CYS A 371 -14.57 10.69 -18.06
C CYS A 371 -16.08 10.72 -17.76
N ASN A 372 -16.79 9.62 -18.07
CA ASN A 372 -18.22 9.51 -17.83
C ASN A 372 -18.59 9.68 -16.34
N THR A 373 -17.77 9.13 -15.44
CA THR A 373 -17.98 9.23 -13.99
C THR A 373 -17.90 10.67 -13.50
N VAL A 374 -16.92 11.43 -14.02
CA VAL A 374 -16.73 12.84 -13.68
C VAL A 374 -17.86 13.70 -14.27
N PHE A 375 -18.18 13.52 -15.56
CA PHE A 375 -19.21 14.33 -16.23
C PHE A 375 -20.64 14.06 -15.75
N GLN A 376 -20.94 12.87 -15.21
CA GLN A 376 -22.20 12.60 -14.52
C GLN A 376 -22.44 13.54 -13.32
N ARG A 377 -21.37 14.11 -12.76
CA ARG A 377 -21.39 14.97 -11.56
C ARG A 377 -20.98 16.40 -11.84
N ASP A 378 -20.74 16.78 -13.09
CA ASP A 378 -20.25 18.10 -13.51
C ASP A 378 -21.07 19.26 -12.91
N ARG A 379 -22.40 19.12 -12.85
CA ARG A 379 -23.29 20.13 -12.26
C ARG A 379 -23.09 20.34 -10.75
N LEU A 380 -22.59 19.34 -10.04
CA LEU A 380 -22.37 19.37 -8.59
C LEU A 380 -20.98 19.86 -8.21
N ILE A 381 -20.00 19.67 -9.09
CA ILE A 381 -18.58 19.94 -8.85
C ILE A 381 -18.29 21.43 -9.05
N SER A 382 -17.59 22.05 -8.10
CA SER A 382 -17.16 23.45 -8.14
C SER A 382 -15.76 23.63 -8.74
N SER A 383 -14.86 22.64 -8.59
CA SER A 383 -13.53 22.61 -9.21
C SER A 383 -13.00 21.18 -9.31
N CYS A 384 -11.97 20.95 -10.15
CA CYS A 384 -11.43 19.61 -10.39
C CYS A 384 -9.89 19.60 -10.29
N ILE A 385 -9.35 18.66 -9.52
CA ILE A 385 -7.93 18.33 -9.44
C ILE A 385 -7.74 16.99 -10.13
N CYS A 386 -6.91 16.93 -11.16
CA CYS A 386 -6.61 15.72 -11.91
C CYS A 386 -5.18 15.29 -11.63
N VAL A 387 -5.00 14.08 -11.10
CA VAL A 387 -3.70 13.41 -10.96
C VAL A 387 -3.62 12.34 -12.05
N LEU A 388 -2.80 12.58 -13.07
CA LEU A 388 -2.73 11.79 -14.30
C LEU A 388 -1.40 11.03 -14.39
N LEU A 389 -1.44 9.82 -14.96
CA LEU A 389 -0.27 8.95 -15.13
C LEU A 389 0.44 9.14 -16.48
N ALA A 390 -0.19 9.88 -17.40
CA ALA A 390 0.29 10.13 -18.75
C ALA A 390 -0.31 11.43 -19.30
N TRP A 391 0.17 11.87 -20.46
CA TRP A 391 -0.34 13.06 -21.16
C TRP A 391 -0.58 12.81 -22.65
N ASP A 392 -1.41 11.79 -22.93
CA ASP A 392 -1.85 11.40 -24.27
C ASP A 392 -3.11 12.16 -24.72
N GLU A 393 -3.53 11.93 -25.96
CA GLU A 393 -4.68 12.65 -26.55
C GLU A 393 -6.00 12.36 -25.81
N GLU A 394 -6.20 11.16 -25.24
CA GLU A 394 -7.39 10.85 -24.45
C GLU A 394 -7.48 11.74 -23.19
N ARG A 395 -6.35 11.92 -22.49
CA ARG A 395 -6.28 12.76 -21.29
C ARG A 395 -6.36 14.25 -21.63
N LYS A 396 -5.71 14.69 -22.71
CA LYS A 396 -5.82 16.07 -23.19
C LYS A 396 -7.26 16.43 -23.57
N GLU A 397 -7.97 15.53 -24.26
CA GLU A 397 -9.39 15.72 -24.60
C GLU A 397 -10.27 15.79 -23.35
N PHE A 398 -10.00 14.93 -22.36
CA PHE A 398 -10.70 15.00 -21.08
C PHE A 398 -10.53 16.35 -20.38
N ILE A 399 -9.29 16.87 -20.31
CA ILE A 399 -9.01 18.19 -19.72
C ILE A 399 -9.66 19.32 -20.56
N ARG A 400 -9.62 19.23 -21.89
CA ARG A 400 -10.30 20.20 -22.79
C ARG A 400 -11.79 20.30 -22.47
N ARG A 401 -12.48 19.17 -22.37
CA ARG A 401 -13.92 19.12 -22.04
C ARG A 401 -14.24 19.65 -20.64
N LEU A 402 -13.40 19.36 -19.64
CA LEU A 402 -13.56 19.93 -18.30
C LEU A 402 -13.40 21.45 -18.30
N LYS A 403 -12.43 21.96 -19.08
CA LYS A 403 -12.17 23.39 -19.22
C LYS A 403 -13.32 24.11 -19.94
N GLU A 404 -13.86 23.52 -21.01
CA GLU A 404 -15.04 24.02 -21.72
C GLU A 404 -16.29 24.08 -20.82
N SER A 405 -16.37 23.22 -19.80
CA SER A 405 -17.42 23.25 -18.79
C SER A 405 -17.28 24.41 -17.78
N GLY A 406 -16.21 25.21 -17.90
CA GLY A 406 -15.96 26.37 -17.05
C GLY A 406 -15.48 26.03 -15.63
N LEU A 407 -15.04 24.79 -15.40
CA LEU A 407 -14.51 24.37 -14.10
C LEU A 407 -13.09 24.93 -13.89
N PRO A 408 -12.78 25.49 -12.72
CA PRO A 408 -11.40 25.68 -12.28
C PRO A 408 -10.69 24.32 -12.18
N LEU A 409 -9.54 24.19 -12.85
CA LEU A 409 -8.78 22.94 -12.95
C LEU A 409 -7.38 23.11 -12.34
N LEU A 410 -6.89 22.06 -11.67
CA LEU A 410 -5.48 21.82 -11.39
C LEU A 410 -5.10 20.46 -12.00
N VAL A 411 -4.09 20.43 -12.85
CA VAL A 411 -3.64 19.23 -13.54
C VAL A 411 -2.23 18.88 -13.11
N LEU A 412 -2.08 17.73 -12.47
CA LEU A 412 -0.82 17.16 -12.01
C LEU A 412 -0.53 15.90 -12.85
N ILE A 413 0.58 15.88 -13.57
CA ILE A 413 1.00 14.71 -14.36
C ILE A 413 2.20 14.10 -13.67
N VAL A 414 2.14 12.81 -13.38
CA VAL A 414 3.28 12.09 -12.81
C VAL A 414 4.10 11.49 -13.94
N VAL A 415 5.40 11.81 -13.98
CA VAL A 415 6.33 11.40 -15.03
C VAL A 415 7.55 10.70 -14.46
N ASP A 416 8.16 9.82 -15.26
CA ASP A 416 9.49 9.29 -14.96
C ASP A 416 10.57 10.27 -15.45
N GLY A 417 11.74 10.29 -14.80
CA GLY A 417 12.75 11.36 -14.77
C GLY A 417 13.36 11.89 -16.07
N GLU A 418 12.87 11.48 -17.24
CA GLU A 418 13.37 11.92 -18.54
C GLU A 418 12.35 12.76 -19.35
N GLU A 419 11.11 12.95 -18.86
CA GLU A 419 10.02 13.55 -19.64
C GLU A 419 9.55 14.95 -19.16
N THR A 420 10.00 15.44 -17.99
CA THR A 420 9.47 16.66 -17.34
C THR A 420 9.63 17.93 -18.18
N ASP A 421 10.79 18.14 -18.81
CA ASP A 421 11.10 19.36 -19.58
C ASP A 421 10.51 19.39 -20.99
N ARG A 422 9.79 18.35 -21.42
CA ARG A 422 9.36 18.16 -22.83
C ARG A 422 7.85 18.15 -23.04
N LEU A 423 7.05 18.26 -21.99
CA LEU A 423 5.61 18.13 -22.09
C LEU A 423 4.95 19.48 -22.41
N ASP A 424 4.37 19.56 -23.61
CA ASP A 424 3.49 20.66 -24.01
C ASP A 424 2.22 20.67 -23.13
N PRO A 425 1.93 21.77 -22.40
CA PRO A 425 0.71 21.90 -21.60
C PRO A 425 -0.59 21.76 -22.40
N GLY A 426 -0.55 21.91 -23.73
CA GLY A 426 -1.68 21.67 -24.64
C GLY A 426 -2.94 22.44 -24.23
N PRO A 427 -4.03 21.76 -23.78
CA PRO A 427 -5.26 22.44 -23.37
C PRO A 427 -5.07 23.42 -22.18
N MET A 428 -3.97 23.31 -21.42
CA MET A 428 -3.65 24.14 -20.26
C MET A 428 -2.63 25.26 -20.56
N SER A 429 -2.26 25.48 -21.82
CA SER A 429 -1.22 26.47 -22.18
C SER A 429 -1.57 27.92 -21.85
N ASP A 430 -2.85 28.23 -21.61
CA ASP A 430 -3.34 29.54 -21.16
C ASP A 430 -3.31 29.74 -19.64
N ARG A 431 -3.10 28.66 -18.85
CA ARG A 431 -3.03 28.67 -17.38
C ARG A 431 -1.88 27.78 -16.89
N PRO A 432 -0.62 28.11 -17.21
CA PRO A 432 0.54 27.30 -16.84
C PRO A 432 0.73 27.15 -15.33
N GLU A 433 0.18 28.05 -14.51
CA GLU A 433 0.18 27.96 -13.05
C GLU A 433 -0.61 26.77 -12.50
N HIS A 434 -1.62 26.29 -13.24
CA HIS A 434 -2.48 25.18 -12.85
C HIS A 434 -2.12 23.86 -13.56
N PHE A 435 -0.94 23.81 -14.17
CA PHE A 435 -0.39 22.63 -14.83
C PHE A 435 1.00 22.33 -14.27
N ARG A 436 1.19 21.12 -13.73
CA ARG A 436 2.45 20.69 -13.13
C ARG A 436 2.79 19.27 -13.59
N CYS A 437 4.01 19.11 -14.09
CA CYS A 437 4.63 17.81 -14.28
C CYS A 437 5.45 17.49 -13.02
N LEU A 438 5.17 16.36 -12.40
CA LEU A 438 5.77 15.92 -11.15
C LEU A 438 6.66 14.70 -11.41
N GLU A 439 7.94 14.83 -11.11
CA GLU A 439 8.94 13.82 -11.42
C GLU A 439 9.07 12.80 -10.28
N VAL A 440 8.98 11.51 -10.60
CA VAL A 440 9.24 10.43 -9.64
C VAL A 440 10.60 10.64 -8.98
N GLY A 441 10.62 10.71 -7.64
CA GLY A 441 11.81 11.01 -6.85
C GLY A 441 11.94 12.47 -6.39
N LYS A 442 11.29 13.43 -7.07
CA LYS A 442 11.29 14.86 -6.71
C LYS A 442 9.94 15.40 -6.22
N ILE A 443 8.87 14.60 -6.30
CA ILE A 443 7.50 14.94 -5.88
C ILE A 443 7.41 15.67 -4.54
N ARG A 444 8.19 15.26 -3.53
CA ARG A 444 8.18 15.92 -2.21
C ARG A 444 8.50 17.41 -2.31
N GLN A 445 9.45 17.79 -3.15
CA GLN A 445 9.89 19.17 -3.32
C GLN A 445 8.85 19.93 -4.16
N GLU A 446 8.43 19.34 -5.28
CA GLU A 446 7.52 19.96 -6.23
C GLU A 446 6.10 20.20 -5.67
N LEU A 447 5.63 19.37 -4.73
CA LEU A 447 4.33 19.57 -4.06
C LEU A 447 4.35 20.68 -2.98
N VAL A 448 5.53 21.08 -2.51
CA VAL A 448 5.66 22.21 -1.56
C VAL A 448 5.54 23.55 -2.30
N ASP A 449 5.90 23.56 -3.58
CA ASP A 449 5.87 24.74 -4.45
C ASP A 449 4.56 24.87 -5.25
N LEU A 450 3.51 24.12 -4.86
CA LEU A 450 2.22 24.02 -5.55
C LEU A 450 1.34 25.27 -5.47
#